data_AF-A0A0K6GNG2-F1
#
_entry.id   AF-A0A0K6GNG2-F1
#
_cell.length_a   1.000
_cell.length_b   1.000
_cell.length_c   1.000
_cell.angle_alpha   90.00
_cell.angle_beta   90.00
_cell.angle_gamma   90.00
#
_symmetry.space_group_name_H-M   'P 1'
#
loop_
_entity.id
_entity.type
_entity.pdbx_description
1 polymer ?
#
loop_
_entity_poly.entity_id
_entity_poly.type
_entity_poly.pdbx_seq_one_letter_code
_entity_poly.pdbx_strand_id
1 'polypeptide(L)'
;MVEDVILQHAEQLKRWEETQKNIFQDLVENQQKIQQQNALYYNENEEARIVERYYEHIDDQMEGKLLFQAYHDLVKRTHIRRIPYFLSKDYYLYTWVDLQPDGTVKSIYSGKKKDPRTVILQDYETIQKRYEQFVQLVKKAKKGELDLEQKIKMVDQQFKFNAEHVVPQSWFGAKEPMKGDLHHLFVCEPRCNSIRSNFPYADFPFYEPESPNEIIQNDCGVAYGEHFEPEHGKGAVARAMLYFLVRYPRAIKQPFIDQVYIPLLVQWHKQFPVTTYERHRNAAIFRIQGNRNPFIDKPNLVDQLYFLIGRKSR
;
A
#
# COMPACT_ATOMS: atom_id res chain seq x y z
N MET A 1 -11.69 -21.04 13.78
CA MET A 1 -11.67 -19.58 13.51
C MET A 1 -10.78 -18.83 14.49
N VAL A 2 -11.01 -18.89 15.81
CA VAL A 2 -10.26 -18.02 16.76
C VAL A 2 -8.95 -18.64 17.25
N GLU A 3 -8.92 -19.96 17.40
CA GLU A 3 -7.67 -20.68 17.60
C GLU A 3 -6.73 -20.51 16.38
N ASP A 4 -7.29 -20.45 15.16
CA ASP A 4 -6.52 -20.15 13.94
C ASP A 4 -5.94 -18.72 13.97
N VAL A 5 -6.72 -17.74 14.45
CA VAL A 5 -6.24 -16.34 14.61
C VAL A 5 -5.11 -16.28 15.64
N ILE A 6 -5.22 -16.95 16.79
CA ILE A 6 -4.12 -17.02 17.76
C ILE A 6 -2.89 -17.66 17.14
N LEU A 7 -3.04 -18.78 16.44
CA LEU A 7 -1.92 -19.48 15.82
C LEU A 7 -1.20 -18.58 14.81
N GLN A 8 -1.95 -17.84 13.99
CA GLN A 8 -1.39 -16.86 13.05
C GLN A 8 -0.62 -15.76 13.77
N HIS A 9 -1.16 -15.22 14.86
CA HIS A 9 -0.48 -14.17 15.64
C HIS A 9 0.75 -14.69 16.40
N ALA A 10 0.69 -15.91 16.94
CA ALA A 10 1.83 -16.57 17.57
C ALA A 10 2.95 -16.83 16.56
N GLU A 11 2.59 -17.28 15.36
CA GLU A 11 3.54 -17.50 14.27
C GLU A 11 4.18 -16.17 13.82
N GLN A 12 3.40 -15.10 13.70
CA GLN A 12 3.94 -13.76 13.42
C GLN A 12 4.96 -13.31 14.47
N LEU A 13 4.63 -13.46 15.76
CA LEU A 13 5.51 -13.09 16.85
C LEU A 13 6.82 -13.88 16.79
N LYS A 14 6.73 -15.21 16.68
CA LYS A 14 7.90 -16.10 16.58
C LYS A 14 8.79 -15.73 15.38
N ARG A 15 8.20 -15.54 14.20
CA ARG A 15 8.96 -15.17 13.00
C ARG A 15 9.64 -13.82 13.15
N TRP A 16 9.00 -12.85 13.79
CA TRP A 16 9.63 -11.55 14.07
C TRP A 16 10.84 -11.73 14.99
N GLU A 17 10.69 -12.50 16.07
CA GLU A 17 11.78 -12.77 17.03
C GLU A 17 13.00 -13.42 16.36
N GLU A 18 12.76 -14.35 15.43
CA GLU A 18 13.80 -15.02 14.66
C GLU A 18 14.56 -14.08 13.70
N THR A 19 13.97 -12.96 13.32
CA THR A 19 14.42 -12.20 12.13
C THR A 19 14.67 -10.72 12.35
N GLN A 20 14.28 -10.18 13.51
CA GLN A 20 14.51 -8.80 13.92
C GLN A 20 15.94 -8.31 13.71
N LYS A 21 16.94 -9.17 13.97
CA LYS A 21 18.36 -8.82 13.82
C LYS A 21 18.69 -8.51 12.35
N ASN A 22 18.18 -9.32 11.43
CA ASN A 22 18.38 -9.14 10.01
C ASN A 22 17.66 -7.89 9.52
N ILE A 23 16.43 -7.66 9.96
CA ILE A 23 15.64 -6.45 9.61
C ILE A 23 16.40 -5.16 9.98
N PHE A 24 16.93 -5.07 11.21
CA PHE A 24 17.67 -3.87 11.62
C PHE A 24 19.02 -3.74 10.94
N GLN A 25 19.69 -4.85 10.65
CA GLN A 25 20.93 -4.83 9.87
C GLN A 25 20.67 -4.31 8.46
N ASP A 26 19.67 -4.87 7.75
CA ASP A 26 19.28 -4.45 6.40
C ASP A 26 18.91 -2.97 6.36
N LEU A 27 18.15 -2.48 7.35
CA LEU A 27 17.80 -1.07 7.47
C LEU A 27 19.05 -0.18 7.58
N VAL A 28 19.97 -0.52 8.47
CA VAL A 28 21.21 0.26 8.68
C VAL A 28 22.06 0.25 7.40
N GLU A 29 22.23 -0.90 6.76
CA GLU A 29 22.97 -1.00 5.50
C GLU A 29 22.32 -0.17 4.39
N ASN A 30 21.00 -0.18 4.29
CA ASN A 30 20.28 0.63 3.30
C ASN A 30 20.38 2.13 3.57
N GLN A 31 20.26 2.56 4.83
CA GLN A 31 20.46 3.96 5.22
C GLN A 31 21.89 4.43 4.93
N GLN A 32 22.90 3.61 5.21
CA GLN A 32 24.30 3.89 4.88
C GLN A 32 24.52 4.01 3.37
N LYS A 33 23.93 3.11 2.56
CA LYS A 33 23.99 3.18 1.10
C LYS A 33 23.45 4.51 0.57
N ILE A 34 22.30 4.95 1.09
CA ILE A 34 21.69 6.23 0.71
C ILE A 34 22.61 7.41 1.05
N GLN A 35 23.13 7.45 2.28
CA GLN A 35 23.99 8.55 2.75
C GLN A 35 25.31 8.65 1.99
N GLN A 36 25.92 7.51 1.65
CA GLN A 36 27.23 7.47 1.00
C GLN A 36 27.13 7.72 -0.51
N GLN A 37 26.02 7.34 -1.15
CA GLN A 37 25.86 7.40 -2.59
C GLN A 37 24.40 7.67 -2.95
N ASN A 38 24.00 8.94 -3.07
CA ASN A 38 22.65 9.31 -3.53
C ASN A 38 22.25 8.64 -4.86
N ALA A 39 23.22 8.33 -5.73
CA ALA A 39 22.99 7.57 -6.97
C ALA A 39 22.48 6.12 -6.74
N LEU A 40 22.72 5.53 -5.56
CA LEU A 40 22.20 4.21 -5.19
C LEU A 40 20.74 4.25 -4.75
N TYR A 41 20.23 5.42 -4.36
CA TYR A 41 18.81 5.54 -4.02
C TYR A 41 17.95 5.34 -5.27
N TYR A 42 18.32 5.96 -6.40
CA TYR A 42 17.68 5.70 -7.68
C TYR A 42 18.63 6.01 -8.85
N ASN A 43 18.96 4.99 -9.65
CA ASN A 43 19.80 5.13 -10.84
C ASN A 43 18.92 5.23 -12.10
N GLU A 44 18.74 6.44 -12.59
CA GLU A 44 17.87 6.73 -13.74
C GLU A 44 18.29 6.00 -15.03
N ASN A 45 19.60 5.95 -15.32
CA ASN A 45 20.12 5.33 -16.54
C ASN A 45 19.96 3.81 -16.54
N GLU A 46 20.21 3.17 -15.39
CA GLU A 46 19.99 1.74 -15.22
C GLU A 46 18.50 1.41 -15.30
N GLU A 47 17.67 2.18 -14.59
CA GLU A 47 16.22 1.96 -14.55
C GLU A 47 15.56 2.19 -15.90
N ALA A 48 16.01 3.17 -16.70
CA ALA A 48 15.50 3.38 -18.06
C ALA A 48 15.64 2.12 -18.93
N ARG A 49 16.81 1.44 -18.88
CA ARG A 49 17.06 0.20 -19.62
C ARG A 49 16.20 -0.97 -19.11
N ILE A 50 16.02 -1.05 -17.79
CA ILE A 50 15.16 -2.07 -17.16
C ILE A 50 13.71 -1.86 -17.58
N VAL A 51 13.23 -0.61 -17.56
CA VAL A 51 11.88 -0.24 -17.97
C VAL A 51 11.64 -0.56 -19.44
N GLU A 52 12.56 -0.18 -20.33
CA GLU A 52 12.48 -0.49 -21.76
C GLU A 52 12.31 -2.00 -21.98
N ARG A 53 13.20 -2.82 -21.39
CA ARG A 53 13.12 -4.28 -21.49
C ARG A 53 11.84 -4.85 -20.87
N TYR A 54 11.41 -4.33 -19.72
CA TYR A 54 10.23 -4.83 -19.02
C TYR A 54 8.95 -4.66 -19.85
N TYR A 55 8.85 -3.59 -20.65
CA TYR A 55 7.70 -3.30 -21.50
C TYR A 55 7.91 -3.63 -22.98
N GLU A 56 9.05 -4.20 -23.40
CA GLU A 56 9.45 -4.38 -24.81
C GLU A 56 8.46 -5.20 -25.65
N HIS A 57 7.66 -6.06 -25.00
CA HIS A 57 6.68 -6.93 -25.65
C HIS A 57 5.26 -6.33 -25.68
N ILE A 58 5.09 -5.10 -25.21
CA ILE A 58 3.82 -4.37 -25.32
C ILE A 58 3.86 -3.58 -26.62
N ASP A 59 2.93 -3.90 -27.53
CA ASP A 59 2.80 -3.19 -28.80
C ASP A 59 2.21 -1.78 -28.57
N ASP A 60 2.93 -0.77 -29.03
CA ASP A 60 2.55 0.65 -28.91
C ASP A 60 1.33 1.03 -29.75
N GLN A 61 0.88 0.17 -30.68
CA GLN A 61 -0.36 0.36 -31.45
C GLN A 61 -1.62 -0.17 -30.74
N MET A 62 -1.46 -0.90 -29.62
CA MET A 62 -2.61 -1.40 -28.88
C MET A 62 -3.34 -0.26 -28.16
N GLU A 63 -4.67 -0.25 -28.25
CA GLU A 63 -5.50 0.74 -27.56
C GLU A 63 -6.63 0.08 -26.75
N GLY A 64 -7.19 0.84 -25.81
CA GLY A 64 -8.40 0.49 -25.07
C GLY A 64 -8.31 -0.86 -24.36
N LYS A 65 -9.19 -1.80 -24.73
CA LYS A 65 -9.34 -3.10 -24.06
C LYS A 65 -8.12 -4.03 -24.27
N LEU A 66 -7.52 -3.99 -25.47
CA LEU A 66 -6.37 -4.85 -25.79
C LEU A 66 -5.14 -4.39 -25.01
N LEU A 67 -4.92 -3.07 -24.98
CA LEU A 67 -3.85 -2.47 -24.16
C LEU A 67 -4.03 -2.82 -22.69
N PHE A 68 -5.25 -2.70 -22.16
CA PHE A 68 -5.55 -3.10 -20.78
C PHE A 68 -5.18 -4.57 -20.51
N GLN A 69 -5.57 -5.48 -21.40
CA GLN A 69 -5.27 -6.90 -21.25
C GLN A 69 -3.75 -7.15 -21.29
N ALA A 70 -3.02 -6.49 -22.19
CA ALA A 70 -1.57 -6.63 -22.31
C ALA A 70 -0.84 -6.21 -21.02
N TYR A 71 -1.21 -5.06 -20.44
CA TYR A 71 -0.65 -4.61 -19.16
C TYR A 71 -1.10 -5.48 -17.99
N HIS A 72 -2.37 -5.92 -17.96
CA HIS A 72 -2.86 -6.87 -16.96
C HIS A 72 -2.00 -8.14 -16.96
N ASP A 73 -1.82 -8.75 -18.14
CA ASP A 73 -1.07 -9.99 -18.29
C ASP A 73 0.41 -9.81 -17.99
N LEU A 74 1.01 -8.67 -18.36
CA LEU A 74 2.39 -8.34 -18.03
C LEU A 74 2.58 -8.24 -16.52
N VAL A 75 1.86 -7.35 -15.85
CA VAL A 75 2.01 -7.18 -14.39
C VAL A 75 1.62 -8.47 -13.65
N LYS A 76 0.69 -9.26 -14.20
CA LYS A 76 0.32 -10.54 -13.63
C LYS A 76 1.38 -11.62 -13.71
N ARG A 77 1.99 -11.78 -14.88
CA ARG A 77 3.01 -12.82 -15.11
C ARG A 77 4.33 -12.48 -14.42
N THR A 78 4.66 -11.20 -14.30
CA THR A 78 5.92 -10.74 -13.70
C THR A 78 5.88 -10.66 -12.18
N HIS A 79 4.70 -10.71 -11.54
CA HIS A 79 4.58 -10.82 -10.08
C HIS A 79 4.92 -12.26 -9.64
N ILE A 80 6.21 -12.59 -9.73
CA ILE A 80 6.79 -13.91 -9.51
C ILE A 80 6.92 -14.25 -8.03
N ARG A 81 7.23 -13.26 -7.17
CA ARG A 81 7.41 -13.45 -5.72
C ARG A 81 6.26 -12.81 -4.98
N ARG A 82 5.31 -13.65 -4.56
CA ARG A 82 4.10 -13.25 -3.82
C ARG A 82 4.36 -13.30 -2.33
N ILE A 83 4.88 -12.21 -1.80
CA ILE A 83 5.32 -12.11 -0.42
C ILE A 83 4.10 -11.94 0.49
N PRO A 84 3.94 -12.76 1.55
CA PRO A 84 2.89 -12.58 2.53
C PRO A 84 2.97 -11.22 3.24
N TYR A 85 1.84 -10.62 3.58
CA TYR A 85 1.76 -9.28 4.18
C TYR A 85 2.67 -9.06 5.39
N PHE A 86 2.76 -10.03 6.30
CA PHE A 86 3.57 -9.88 7.50
C PHE A 86 5.08 -9.80 7.20
N LEU A 87 5.54 -10.35 6.07
CA LEU A 87 6.90 -10.16 5.58
C LEU A 87 7.02 -8.85 4.79
N SER A 88 6.06 -8.56 3.90
CA SER A 88 6.08 -7.36 3.05
C SER A 88 6.31 -6.08 3.85
N LYS A 89 5.62 -5.94 4.98
CA LYS A 89 5.69 -4.74 5.82
C LYS A 89 7.06 -4.58 6.52
N ASP A 90 7.43 -5.53 7.35
CA ASP A 90 8.58 -5.35 8.26
C ASP A 90 9.94 -5.55 7.57
N TYR A 91 10.01 -6.37 6.52
CA TYR A 91 11.28 -6.65 5.84
C TYR A 91 11.58 -5.77 4.65
N TYR A 92 10.55 -5.18 4.03
CA TYR A 92 10.71 -4.53 2.74
C TYR A 92 10.13 -3.13 2.73
N LEU A 93 8.92 -2.94 3.27
CA LEU A 93 8.26 -1.64 3.29
C LEU A 93 9.08 -0.64 4.09
N TYR A 94 9.36 -0.94 5.36
CA TYR A 94 10.00 0.01 6.28
C TYR A 94 11.52 0.12 6.14
N THR A 95 12.16 -0.90 5.58
CA THR A 95 13.62 -1.03 5.50
C THR A 95 14.20 -0.57 4.18
N TRP A 96 13.37 -0.47 3.14
CA TRP A 96 13.84 -0.09 1.81
C TRP A 96 12.79 0.67 1.00
N VAL A 97 11.66 0.04 0.70
CA VAL A 97 10.69 0.55 -0.28
C VAL A 97 10.20 1.96 0.07
N ASP A 98 9.84 2.22 1.33
CA ASP A 98 9.29 3.52 1.76
C ASP A 98 10.34 4.52 2.25
N LEU A 99 11.63 4.13 2.22
CA LEU A 99 12.68 5.05 2.60
C LEU A 99 12.65 6.27 1.66
N GLN A 100 12.80 7.44 2.24
CA GLN A 100 12.99 8.70 1.55
C GLN A 100 14.48 8.88 1.23
N PRO A 101 14.86 9.87 0.39
CA PRO A 101 16.26 10.15 0.09
C PRO A 101 17.12 10.52 1.31
N ASP A 102 16.50 10.88 2.43
CA ASP A 102 17.19 11.16 3.71
C ASP A 102 17.27 9.93 4.64
N GLY A 103 16.80 8.77 4.19
CA GLY A 103 16.77 7.51 4.97
C GLY A 103 15.66 7.43 6.02
N THR A 104 14.76 8.42 6.09
CA THR A 104 13.55 8.36 6.92
C THR A 104 12.40 7.68 6.18
N VAL A 105 11.30 7.39 6.86
CA VAL A 105 10.03 7.05 6.20
C VAL A 105 9.04 8.20 6.33
N LYS A 106 8.08 8.28 5.40
CA LYS A 106 7.08 9.35 5.36
C LYS A 106 5.67 8.77 5.30
N SER A 107 4.79 9.26 6.17
CA SER A 107 3.37 8.90 6.14
C SER A 107 2.73 9.33 4.82
N ILE A 108 2.00 8.41 4.17
CA ILE A 108 1.35 8.68 2.88
C ILE A 108 0.33 9.81 2.97
N TYR A 109 -0.43 9.85 4.07
CA TYR A 109 -1.53 10.80 4.25
C TYR A 109 -1.10 12.07 4.98
N SER A 110 -0.27 11.94 6.04
CA SER A 110 0.13 13.11 6.84
C SER A 110 1.40 13.80 6.41
N GLY A 111 2.17 13.20 5.49
CA GLY A 111 3.47 13.74 5.08
C GLY A 111 4.52 13.77 6.21
N LYS A 112 4.17 13.34 7.43
CA LYS A 112 5.07 13.36 8.58
C LYS A 112 6.18 12.34 8.39
N LYS A 113 7.41 12.81 8.58
CA LYS A 113 8.60 11.97 8.58
C LYS A 113 8.75 11.28 9.93
N LYS A 114 9.21 10.03 9.89
CA LYS A 114 9.55 9.24 11.07
C LYS A 114 10.81 8.44 10.84
N ASP A 115 11.50 8.13 11.92
CA ASP A 115 12.56 7.14 11.91
C ASP A 115 11.97 5.73 11.65
N PRO A 116 12.42 5.01 10.61
CA PRO A 116 11.93 3.66 10.30
C PRO A 116 12.14 2.67 11.44
N ARG A 117 13.22 2.80 12.23
CA ARG A 117 13.46 1.92 13.38
C ARG A 117 12.35 2.06 14.42
N THR A 118 11.93 3.30 14.69
CA THR A 118 10.79 3.60 15.57
C THR A 118 9.50 2.95 15.06
N VAL A 119 9.24 3.01 13.74
CA VAL A 119 8.05 2.41 13.12
C VAL A 119 8.03 0.87 13.26
N ILE A 120 9.18 0.22 13.02
CA ILE A 120 9.32 -1.24 13.16
C ILE A 120 9.05 -1.68 14.60
N LEU A 121 9.60 -0.96 15.59
CA LEU A 121 9.39 -1.27 17.01
C LEU A 121 7.94 -1.06 17.45
N GLN A 122 7.28 0.01 17.00
CA GLN A 122 5.87 0.26 17.29
C GLN A 122 4.96 -0.84 16.74
N ASP A 123 5.27 -1.34 15.54
CA ASP A 123 4.52 -2.44 14.95
C ASP A 123 4.76 -3.77 15.66
N TYR A 124 5.98 -4.03 16.15
CA TYR A 124 6.26 -5.18 17.00
C TYR A 124 5.45 -5.14 18.31
N GLU A 125 5.43 -4.01 19.00
CA GLU A 125 4.57 -3.84 20.20
C GLU A 125 3.09 -4.09 19.87
N THR A 126 2.66 -3.68 18.67
CA THR A 126 1.29 -3.91 18.20
C THR A 126 1.03 -5.41 17.98
N ILE A 127 1.99 -6.18 17.45
CA ILE A 127 1.89 -7.65 17.33
C ILE A 127 1.72 -8.27 18.72
N GLN A 128 2.54 -7.87 19.70
CA GLN A 128 2.47 -8.38 21.07
C GLN A 128 1.12 -8.08 21.73
N LYS A 129 0.68 -6.81 21.69
CA LYS A 129 -0.62 -6.38 22.27
C LYS A 129 -1.79 -7.14 21.65
N ARG A 130 -1.79 -7.35 20.32
CA ARG A 130 -2.83 -8.15 19.65
C ARG A 130 -2.82 -9.60 20.11
N TYR A 131 -1.64 -10.23 20.16
CA TYR A 131 -1.51 -11.61 20.63
C TYR A 131 -2.07 -11.78 22.04
N GLU A 132 -1.73 -10.89 22.97
CA GLU A 132 -2.26 -10.91 24.34
C GLU A 132 -3.79 -10.80 24.38
N GLN A 133 -4.37 -9.85 23.62
CA GLN A 133 -5.83 -9.69 23.55
C GLN A 133 -6.51 -10.94 22.98
N PHE A 134 -5.98 -11.55 21.93
CA PHE A 134 -6.56 -12.77 21.36
C PHE A 134 -6.49 -13.96 22.33
N VAL A 135 -5.38 -14.13 23.05
CA VAL A 135 -5.27 -15.15 24.11
C VAL A 135 -6.34 -14.95 25.18
N GLN A 136 -6.61 -13.71 25.60
CA GLN A 136 -7.68 -13.42 26.55
C GLN A 136 -9.07 -13.71 25.99
N LEU A 137 -9.31 -13.39 24.71
CA LEU A 137 -10.57 -13.68 24.04
C LEU A 137 -10.87 -15.18 23.99
N VAL A 138 -9.88 -16.04 23.70
CA VAL A 138 -10.08 -17.49 23.71
C VAL A 138 -10.36 -18.03 25.12
N LYS A 139 -9.67 -17.51 26.15
CA LYS A 139 -9.97 -17.87 27.54
C LYS A 139 -11.42 -17.56 27.92
N LYS A 140 -11.97 -16.45 27.42
CA LYS A 140 -13.37 -16.05 27.64
C LYS A 140 -14.35 -16.85 26.77
N ALA A 141 -14.02 -17.13 25.52
CA ALA A 141 -14.83 -17.97 24.64
C ALA A 141 -15.03 -19.38 25.21
N LYS A 142 -13.98 -19.98 25.78
CA LYS A 142 -14.06 -21.27 26.50
C LYS A 142 -15.01 -21.22 27.72
N LYS A 143 -15.39 -20.03 28.20
CA LYS A 143 -16.35 -19.81 29.28
C LYS A 143 -17.77 -19.47 28.79
N GLY A 144 -18.04 -19.55 27.48
CA GLY A 144 -19.39 -19.42 26.91
C GLY A 144 -19.77 -18.03 26.37
N GLU A 145 -18.83 -17.10 26.19
CA GLU A 145 -19.12 -15.81 25.52
C GLU A 145 -19.28 -15.99 23.99
N LEU A 146 -20.40 -15.53 23.43
CA LEU A 146 -20.85 -15.86 22.06
C LEU A 146 -20.47 -14.85 20.96
N ASP A 147 -19.94 -13.68 21.29
CA ASP A 147 -19.63 -12.64 20.30
C ASP A 147 -18.13 -12.47 20.07
N LEU A 148 -17.54 -13.44 19.38
CA LEU A 148 -16.09 -13.51 19.20
C LEU A 148 -15.62 -12.81 17.93
N GLU A 149 -16.45 -12.80 16.89
CA GLU A 149 -16.13 -12.16 15.60
C GLU A 149 -16.08 -10.64 15.72
N GLN A 150 -17.05 -10.01 16.41
CA GLN A 150 -17.02 -8.57 16.64
C GLN A 150 -15.81 -8.17 17.50
N LYS A 151 -15.50 -8.95 18.53
CA LYS A 151 -14.32 -8.70 19.39
C LYS A 151 -13.00 -8.79 18.62
N ILE A 152 -12.87 -9.73 17.68
CA ILE A 152 -11.69 -9.79 16.80
C ILE A 152 -11.58 -8.50 15.97
N LYS A 153 -12.69 -8.05 15.36
CA LYS A 153 -12.71 -6.79 14.60
C LYS A 153 -12.35 -5.58 15.46
N MET A 154 -12.81 -5.54 16.71
CA MET A 154 -12.46 -4.48 17.65
C MET A 154 -10.97 -4.46 17.98
N VAL A 155 -10.36 -5.61 18.24
CA VAL A 155 -8.90 -5.71 18.46
C VAL A 155 -8.14 -5.22 17.23
N ASP A 156 -8.58 -5.59 16.03
CA ASP A 156 -7.96 -5.16 14.78
C ASP A 156 -8.06 -3.64 14.54
N GLN A 157 -9.20 -3.03 14.90
CA GLN A 157 -9.42 -1.60 14.80
C GLN A 157 -8.64 -0.81 15.85
N GLN A 158 -8.50 -1.36 17.06
CA GLN A 158 -7.78 -0.74 18.16
C GLN A 158 -6.27 -0.75 17.93
N PHE A 159 -5.74 -1.86 17.39
CA PHE A 159 -4.31 -2.10 17.23
C PHE A 159 -3.93 -2.13 15.75
N LYS A 160 -4.08 -0.98 15.09
CA LYS A 160 -3.62 -0.77 13.70
C LYS A 160 -2.10 -0.69 13.63
N PHE A 161 -1.55 -1.23 12.54
CA PHE A 161 -0.14 -1.10 12.19
C PHE A 161 0.14 0.24 11.52
N ASN A 162 1.43 0.61 11.46
CA ASN A 162 1.92 1.79 10.76
C ASN A 162 1.98 1.61 9.22
N ALA A 163 1.11 0.77 8.66
CA ALA A 163 1.01 0.48 7.24
C ALA A 163 -0.42 0.69 6.75
N GLU A 164 -0.55 1.39 5.63
CA GLU A 164 -1.76 1.63 4.90
C GLU A 164 -1.86 0.71 3.69
N HIS A 165 -3.02 0.07 3.53
CA HIS A 165 -3.41 -0.52 2.25
C HIS A 165 -4.25 0.51 1.49
N VAL A 166 -3.69 1.10 0.43
CA VAL A 166 -4.38 2.11 -0.39
C VAL A 166 -5.68 1.55 -0.97
N VAL A 167 -5.71 0.27 -1.36
CA VAL A 167 -6.99 -0.44 -1.55
C VAL A 167 -7.39 -1.10 -0.22
N PRO A 168 -8.52 -0.76 0.41
CA PRO A 168 -8.88 -1.31 1.70
C PRO A 168 -8.96 -2.84 1.68
N GLN A 169 -8.39 -3.49 2.69
CA GLN A 169 -8.42 -4.96 2.81
C GLN A 169 -9.86 -5.52 2.79
N SER A 170 -10.82 -4.80 3.36
CA SER A 170 -12.23 -5.20 3.38
C SER A 170 -12.83 -5.31 1.97
N TRP A 171 -12.32 -4.54 1.01
CA TRP A 171 -12.84 -4.51 -0.35
C TRP A 171 -12.51 -5.77 -1.14
N PHE A 172 -11.37 -6.41 -0.89
CA PHE A 172 -10.95 -7.65 -1.57
C PHE A 172 -10.89 -8.87 -0.63
N GLY A 173 -11.31 -8.71 0.62
CA GLY A 173 -11.33 -9.78 1.63
C GLY A 173 -9.96 -10.17 2.17
N ALA A 174 -8.99 -9.25 2.18
CA ALA A 174 -7.66 -9.43 2.75
C ALA A 174 -6.89 -10.66 2.21
N LYS A 175 -7.20 -11.11 0.98
CA LYS A 175 -6.61 -12.30 0.39
C LYS A 175 -5.19 -12.02 -0.12
N GLU A 176 -4.30 -12.98 0.06
CA GLU A 176 -3.02 -13.01 -0.64
C GLU A 176 -3.22 -13.38 -2.13
N PRO A 177 -2.39 -12.87 -3.06
CA PRO A 177 -1.20 -12.04 -2.84
C PRO A 177 -1.50 -10.54 -2.71
N MET A 178 -2.76 -10.12 -2.83
CA MET A 178 -3.12 -8.69 -2.83
C MET A 178 -2.74 -8.04 -1.50
N LYS A 179 -2.98 -8.70 -0.37
CA LYS A 179 -2.69 -8.12 0.95
C LYS A 179 -1.20 -7.80 1.14
N GLY A 180 -0.29 -8.63 0.63
CA GLY A 180 1.15 -8.41 0.70
C GLY A 180 1.78 -7.67 -0.49
N ASP A 181 0.99 -7.22 -1.47
CA ASP A 181 1.51 -6.52 -2.65
C ASP A 181 1.99 -5.10 -2.30
N LEU A 182 3.31 -4.89 -2.38
CA LEU A 182 3.98 -3.65 -1.99
C LEU A 182 3.58 -2.41 -2.82
N HIS A 183 3.00 -2.58 -4.03
CA HIS A 183 2.59 -1.45 -4.87
C HIS A 183 1.39 -0.68 -4.32
N HIS A 184 0.65 -1.22 -3.34
CA HIS A 184 -0.42 -0.48 -2.65
C HIS A 184 -0.28 -0.48 -1.11
N LEU A 185 0.91 -0.83 -0.62
CA LEU A 185 1.28 -0.71 0.80
C LEU A 185 2.13 0.53 1.01
N PHE A 186 1.81 1.35 2.00
CA PHE A 186 2.58 2.56 2.33
C PHE A 186 2.72 2.74 3.84
N VAL A 187 3.78 3.38 4.30
CA VAL A 187 3.90 3.84 5.69
C VAL A 187 2.80 4.85 5.97
N CYS A 188 2.10 4.68 7.10
CA CYS A 188 1.02 5.55 7.52
C CYS A 188 0.79 5.39 9.02
N GLU A 189 0.64 6.48 9.78
CA GLU A 189 0.35 6.32 11.20
C GLU A 189 -1.03 5.70 11.45
N PRO A 190 -1.19 4.88 12.52
CA PRO A 190 -2.46 4.31 12.92
C PRO A 190 -3.62 5.32 12.97
N ARG A 191 -3.35 6.57 13.40
CA ARG A 191 -4.34 7.65 13.42
C ARG A 191 -4.90 7.96 12.03
N CYS A 192 -4.04 8.23 11.05
CA CYS A 192 -4.49 8.58 9.70
C CYS A 192 -5.13 7.38 9.00
N ASN A 193 -4.58 6.18 9.17
CA ASN A 193 -5.18 4.93 8.69
C ASN A 193 -6.58 4.71 9.31
N SER A 194 -6.78 5.04 10.60
CA SER A 194 -8.10 4.99 11.24
C SER A 194 -9.08 6.02 10.68
N ILE A 195 -8.65 7.28 10.47
CA ILE A 195 -9.49 8.33 9.87
C ILE A 195 -9.92 7.94 8.45
N ARG A 196 -8.97 7.44 7.65
CA ARG A 196 -9.25 6.98 6.29
C ARG A 196 -10.26 5.83 6.24
N SER A 197 -10.25 4.95 7.24
CA SER A 197 -11.14 3.80 7.34
C SER A 197 -11.08 2.88 6.10
N ASN A 198 -12.21 2.56 5.48
CA ASN A 198 -12.34 1.89 4.20
C ASN A 198 -13.06 2.77 3.16
N PHE A 199 -12.99 4.09 3.34
CA PHE A 199 -13.73 5.05 2.52
C PHE A 199 -13.12 5.17 1.11
N PRO A 200 -13.95 5.27 0.05
CA PRO A 200 -13.51 5.69 -1.26
C PRO A 200 -12.89 7.09 -1.24
N TYR A 201 -11.99 7.34 -2.17
CA TYR A 201 -11.36 8.65 -2.34
C TYR A 201 -12.32 9.64 -3.00
N ALA A 202 -12.29 10.89 -2.54
CA ALA A 202 -13.02 12.02 -3.13
C ALA A 202 -12.19 13.31 -3.01
N ASP A 203 -12.58 14.34 -3.78
CA ASP A 203 -12.25 15.74 -3.48
C ASP A 203 -13.49 16.39 -2.85
N PHE A 204 -13.29 17.28 -1.88
CA PHE A 204 -14.33 18.04 -1.22
C PHE A 204 -14.21 19.53 -1.61
N PRO A 205 -15.29 20.17 -2.10
CA PRO A 205 -15.23 21.58 -2.49
C PRO A 205 -14.84 22.57 -1.38
N PHE A 206 -14.87 22.13 -0.12
CA PHE A 206 -14.53 22.94 1.06
C PHE A 206 -13.13 22.64 1.61
N TYR A 207 -12.34 21.79 0.94
CA TYR A 207 -11.02 21.37 1.37
C TYR A 207 -10.08 21.30 0.15
N GLU A 208 -9.03 22.10 0.18
CA GLU A 208 -7.99 22.20 -0.83
C GLU A 208 -6.63 22.20 -0.11
N PRO A 209 -6.10 21.02 0.29
CA PRO A 209 -4.89 20.93 1.10
C PRO A 209 -3.64 21.50 0.42
N GLU A 210 -3.68 21.64 -0.91
CA GLU A 210 -2.61 22.27 -1.68
C GLU A 210 -2.63 23.81 -1.60
N SER A 211 -3.72 24.40 -1.10
CA SER A 211 -3.90 25.85 -1.02
C SER A 211 -3.16 26.43 0.20
N PRO A 212 -2.36 27.50 0.03
CA PRO A 212 -1.74 28.18 1.18
C PRO A 212 -2.77 28.84 2.12
N ASN A 213 -4.03 28.96 1.68
CA ASN A 213 -5.13 29.54 2.46
C ASN A 213 -6.06 28.48 3.07
N GLU A 214 -5.68 27.20 3.04
CA GLU A 214 -6.48 26.13 3.65
C GLU A 214 -6.66 26.37 5.15
N ILE A 215 -7.91 26.28 5.59
CA ILE A 215 -8.33 26.56 6.97
C ILE A 215 -8.41 25.29 7.82
N ILE A 216 -8.62 24.14 7.20
CA ILE A 216 -8.69 22.83 7.83
C ILE A 216 -7.28 22.28 8.00
N GLN A 217 -6.75 22.35 9.22
CA GLN A 217 -5.42 21.81 9.58
C GLN A 217 -5.56 20.51 10.36
N ASN A 218 -5.70 19.37 9.68
CA ASN A 218 -5.95 18.06 10.31
C ASN A 218 -4.80 17.04 10.15
N ASP A 219 -3.73 17.47 9.48
CA ASP A 219 -2.57 16.72 8.97
C ASP A 219 -2.90 15.54 8.04
N CYS A 220 -3.90 14.71 8.32
CA CYS A 220 -4.09 13.43 7.62
C CYS A 220 -4.93 13.55 6.33
N GLY A 221 -5.81 14.52 6.24
CA GLY A 221 -6.93 14.50 5.31
C GLY A 221 -8.28 14.56 6.00
N VAL A 222 -9.32 14.85 5.21
CA VAL A 222 -10.71 14.95 5.65
C VAL A 222 -11.44 13.64 5.36
N ALA A 223 -12.18 13.14 6.35
CA ALA A 223 -13.20 12.11 6.14
C ALA A 223 -14.59 12.71 6.32
N TYR A 224 -15.41 12.71 5.27
CA TYR A 224 -16.76 13.28 5.29
C TYR A 224 -17.69 12.49 4.37
N GLY A 225 -18.90 12.19 4.86
CA GLY A 225 -19.91 11.46 4.09
C GLY A 225 -19.46 10.08 3.59
N GLU A 226 -18.72 9.33 4.40
CA GLU A 226 -18.10 8.05 4.03
C GLU A 226 -17.10 8.12 2.85
N HIS A 227 -16.56 9.30 2.58
CA HIS A 227 -15.48 9.51 1.61
C HIS A 227 -14.25 10.09 2.32
N PHE A 228 -13.09 9.99 1.67
CA PHE A 228 -11.84 10.49 2.22
C PHE A 228 -11.02 11.25 1.17
N GLU A 229 -10.57 12.44 1.54
CA GLU A 229 -9.60 13.22 0.78
C GLU A 229 -8.32 13.35 1.60
N PRO A 230 -7.17 12.84 1.12
CA PRO A 230 -5.94 12.91 1.89
C PRO A 230 -5.28 14.29 1.80
N GLU A 231 -4.64 14.73 2.89
CA GLU A 231 -3.83 15.97 2.91
C GLU A 231 -2.61 15.84 1.98
N HIS A 232 -1.97 14.68 1.99
CA HIS A 232 -0.83 14.38 1.14
C HIS A 232 -1.01 13.05 0.39
N GLY A 233 -0.22 12.87 -0.66
CA GLY A 233 -0.10 11.57 -1.33
C GLY A 233 -1.16 11.28 -2.40
N LYS A 234 -2.04 12.23 -2.76
CA LYS A 234 -3.06 12.09 -3.83
C LYS A 234 -2.54 11.40 -5.10
N GLY A 235 -1.41 11.85 -5.64
CA GLY A 235 -0.79 11.22 -6.83
C GLY A 235 -0.35 9.77 -6.62
N ALA A 236 0.30 9.48 -5.49
CA ALA A 236 0.80 8.14 -5.18
C ALA A 236 -0.34 7.15 -4.93
N VAL A 237 -1.39 7.57 -4.20
CA VAL A 237 -2.57 6.72 -3.97
C VAL A 237 -3.36 6.51 -5.26
N ALA A 238 -3.45 7.53 -6.13
CA ALA A 238 -4.05 7.37 -7.44
C ALA A 238 -3.33 6.31 -8.28
N ARG A 239 -2.00 6.38 -8.40
CA ARG A 239 -1.21 5.39 -9.14
C ARG A 239 -1.26 3.99 -8.53
N ALA A 240 -1.32 3.87 -7.22
CA ALA A 240 -1.49 2.59 -6.53
C ALA A 240 -2.89 1.98 -6.78
N MET A 241 -3.95 2.78 -6.73
CA MET A 241 -5.31 2.37 -7.07
C MET A 241 -5.41 1.93 -8.54
N LEU A 242 -4.91 2.74 -9.48
CA LEU A 242 -4.92 2.44 -10.92
C LEU A 242 -4.13 1.14 -11.20
N TYR A 243 -2.96 0.97 -10.58
CA TYR A 243 -2.21 -0.28 -10.63
C TYR A 243 -3.03 -1.47 -10.13
N PHE A 244 -3.69 -1.34 -8.98
CA PHE A 244 -4.45 -2.44 -8.39
C PHE A 244 -5.60 -2.86 -9.31
N LEU A 245 -6.26 -1.91 -9.95
CA LEU A 245 -7.32 -2.16 -10.93
C LEU A 245 -6.80 -2.90 -12.18
N VAL A 246 -5.59 -2.58 -12.66
CA VAL A 246 -4.96 -3.32 -13.77
C VAL A 246 -4.49 -4.70 -13.32
N ARG A 247 -3.84 -4.81 -12.15
CA ARG A 247 -3.28 -6.06 -11.64
C ARG A 247 -4.37 -7.08 -11.24
N TYR A 248 -5.45 -6.58 -10.63
CA TYR A 248 -6.51 -7.37 -10.00
C TYR A 248 -7.93 -6.89 -10.41
N PRO A 249 -8.28 -6.90 -11.71
CA PRO A 249 -9.48 -6.23 -12.26
C PRO A 249 -10.83 -6.70 -11.73
N ARG A 250 -10.87 -7.82 -11.00
CA ARG A 250 -12.10 -8.43 -10.45
C ARG A 250 -12.00 -8.73 -8.95
N ALA A 251 -11.00 -8.18 -8.28
CA ALA A 251 -10.75 -8.48 -6.87
C ALA A 251 -11.58 -7.64 -5.91
N ILE A 252 -11.81 -6.37 -6.25
CA ILE A 252 -12.65 -5.48 -5.45
C ILE A 252 -14.10 -5.96 -5.59
N LYS A 253 -14.70 -6.32 -4.45
CA LYS A 253 -16.07 -6.82 -4.36
C LYS A 253 -17.06 -5.69 -4.62
N GLN A 254 -18.24 -6.06 -5.11
CA GLN A 254 -19.39 -5.17 -4.98
C GLN A 254 -19.85 -5.07 -3.52
N PRO A 255 -20.33 -3.89 -3.06
CA PRO A 255 -20.58 -2.65 -3.83
C PRO A 255 -19.37 -1.71 -3.93
N PHE A 256 -18.21 -2.04 -3.36
CA PHE A 256 -17.09 -1.11 -3.23
C PHE A 256 -16.51 -0.66 -4.58
N ILE A 257 -16.51 -1.53 -5.58
CA ILE A 257 -15.98 -1.17 -6.90
C ILE A 257 -16.84 -0.11 -7.61
N ASP A 258 -18.14 -0.04 -7.34
CA ASP A 258 -19.03 1.00 -7.87
C ASP A 258 -18.74 2.39 -7.26
N GLN A 259 -18.05 2.44 -6.12
CA GLN A 259 -17.66 3.68 -5.44
C GLN A 259 -16.28 4.21 -5.90
N VAL A 260 -15.56 3.46 -6.73
CA VAL A 260 -14.24 3.89 -7.23
C VAL A 260 -14.42 4.85 -8.40
N TYR A 261 -14.13 6.12 -8.17
CA TYR A 261 -14.23 7.16 -9.19
C TYR A 261 -12.91 7.32 -9.98
N ILE A 262 -12.77 6.55 -11.07
CA ILE A 262 -11.56 6.56 -11.92
C ILE A 262 -11.18 7.96 -12.42
N PRO A 263 -12.11 8.81 -12.93
CA PRO A 263 -11.75 10.14 -13.41
C PRO A 263 -11.00 10.99 -12.37
N LEU A 264 -11.36 10.90 -11.10
CA LEU A 264 -10.63 11.56 -10.01
C LEU A 264 -9.21 11.00 -9.85
N LEU A 265 -9.03 9.68 -9.90
CA LEU A 265 -7.71 9.07 -9.84
C LEU A 265 -6.84 9.52 -11.03
N VAL A 266 -7.41 9.63 -12.23
CA VAL A 266 -6.71 10.16 -13.41
C VAL A 266 -6.35 11.64 -13.21
N GLN A 267 -7.27 12.45 -12.69
CA GLN A 267 -7.03 13.85 -12.36
C GLN A 267 -5.88 14.00 -11.37
N TRP A 268 -5.92 13.31 -10.22
CA TRP A 268 -4.85 13.33 -9.23
C TRP A 268 -3.52 12.83 -9.80
N HIS A 269 -3.52 11.77 -10.60
CA HIS A 269 -2.30 11.29 -11.25
C HIS A 269 -1.65 12.36 -12.14
N LYS A 270 -2.45 13.13 -12.89
CA LYS A 270 -1.97 14.22 -13.75
C LYS A 270 -1.54 15.46 -12.96
N GLN A 271 -2.30 15.83 -11.94
CA GLN A 271 -2.03 17.00 -11.11
C GLN A 271 -0.79 16.82 -10.22
N PHE A 272 -0.49 15.58 -9.81
CA PHE A 272 0.63 15.25 -8.94
C PHE A 272 1.63 14.32 -9.66
N PRO A 273 2.62 14.88 -10.39
CA PRO A 273 3.59 14.12 -11.16
C PRO A 273 4.38 13.09 -10.33
N VAL A 274 4.89 12.07 -11.02
CA VAL A 274 5.69 11.01 -10.40
C VAL A 274 6.98 11.59 -9.79
N THR A 275 7.16 11.32 -8.51
CA THR A 275 8.34 11.78 -7.75
C THR A 275 9.51 10.77 -7.84
N THR A 276 10.72 11.22 -7.50
CA THR A 276 11.89 10.31 -7.38
C THR A 276 11.67 9.24 -6.32
N TYR A 277 10.95 9.56 -5.25
CA TYR A 277 10.52 8.58 -4.25
C TYR A 277 9.67 7.46 -4.86
N GLU A 278 8.69 7.79 -5.69
CA GLU A 278 7.85 6.78 -6.34
C GLU A 278 8.61 5.95 -7.36
N ARG A 279 9.54 6.57 -8.09
CA ARG A 279 10.45 5.85 -9.00
C ARG A 279 11.34 4.86 -8.24
N HIS A 280 11.93 5.29 -7.11
CA HIS A 280 12.67 4.42 -6.19
C HIS A 280 11.81 3.25 -5.72
N ARG A 281 10.61 3.52 -5.19
CA ARG A 281 9.67 2.48 -4.76
C ARG A 281 9.42 1.46 -5.85
N ASN A 282 9.09 1.92 -7.05
CA ASN A 282 8.77 1.03 -8.16
C ASN A 282 9.97 0.13 -8.53
N ALA A 283 11.17 0.70 -8.54
CA ALA A 283 12.42 -0.01 -8.78
C ALA A 283 12.76 -1.04 -7.67
N ALA A 284 12.55 -0.68 -6.42
CA ALA A 284 12.74 -1.55 -5.26
C ALA A 284 11.74 -2.71 -5.30
N ILE A 285 10.46 -2.40 -5.49
CA ILE A 285 9.38 -3.37 -5.56
C ILE A 285 9.61 -4.33 -6.74
N PHE A 286 10.05 -3.84 -7.91
CA PHE A 286 10.43 -4.70 -9.03
C PHE A 286 11.48 -5.75 -8.64
N ARG A 287 12.55 -5.35 -7.95
CA ARG A 287 13.60 -6.28 -7.49
C ARG A 287 13.08 -7.29 -6.46
N ILE A 288 12.06 -6.92 -5.70
CA ILE A 288 11.49 -7.74 -4.62
C ILE A 288 10.41 -8.71 -5.12
N GLN A 289 9.38 -8.24 -5.83
CA GLN A 289 8.23 -9.04 -6.28
C GLN A 289 8.22 -9.37 -7.79
N GLY A 290 9.01 -8.64 -8.59
CA GLY A 290 9.22 -8.88 -10.02
C GLY A 290 8.36 -8.04 -10.98
N ASN A 291 7.29 -7.44 -10.49
CA ASN A 291 6.38 -6.61 -11.28
C ASN A 291 6.55 -5.12 -10.97
N ARG A 292 6.25 -4.29 -11.97
CA ARG A 292 6.28 -2.83 -11.91
C ARG A 292 4.88 -2.24 -11.93
N ASN A 293 4.73 -1.05 -11.35
CA ASN A 293 3.56 -0.19 -11.52
C ASN A 293 3.72 0.61 -12.83
N PRO A 294 2.91 0.32 -13.87
CA PRO A 294 3.04 1.00 -15.16
C PRO A 294 2.77 2.50 -15.11
N PHE A 295 1.95 2.96 -14.17
CA PHE A 295 1.61 4.38 -14.05
C PHE A 295 2.74 5.22 -13.44
N ILE A 296 3.75 4.57 -12.84
CA ILE A 296 4.98 5.23 -12.39
C ILE A 296 6.00 5.30 -13.52
N ASP A 297 6.19 4.21 -14.27
CA ASP A 297 7.18 4.15 -15.36
C ASP A 297 6.73 4.86 -16.65
N LYS A 298 5.43 4.78 -16.97
CA LYS A 298 4.81 5.36 -18.18
C LYS A 298 3.60 6.21 -17.78
N PRO A 299 3.79 7.45 -17.23
CA PRO A 299 2.68 8.26 -16.73
C PRO A 299 1.57 8.55 -17.75
N ASN A 300 1.89 8.62 -19.04
CA ASN A 300 0.92 8.87 -20.12
C ASN A 300 0.00 7.67 -20.40
N LEU A 301 0.30 6.48 -19.85
CA LEU A 301 -0.51 5.28 -20.04
C LEU A 301 -1.97 5.47 -19.58
N VAL A 302 -2.18 6.35 -18.60
CA VAL A 302 -3.52 6.63 -18.04
C VAL A 302 -4.51 7.12 -19.11
N ASP A 303 -4.02 7.81 -20.13
CA ASP A 303 -4.85 8.39 -21.20
C ASP A 303 -5.21 7.38 -22.29
N GLN A 304 -4.48 6.26 -22.35
CA GLN A 304 -4.62 5.24 -23.38
C GLN A 304 -5.43 4.03 -22.89
N LEU A 305 -5.51 3.83 -21.58
CA LEU A 305 -6.16 2.67 -20.97
C LEU A 305 -7.66 2.85 -20.81
N TYR A 306 -8.41 1.87 -21.31
CA TYR A 306 -9.82 1.70 -20.97
C TYR A 306 -9.97 0.72 -19.80
N PHE A 307 -10.27 1.23 -18.60
CA PHE A 307 -10.43 0.40 -17.41
C PHE A 307 -11.71 -0.43 -17.46
N LEU A 308 -11.54 -1.76 -17.52
CA LEU A 308 -12.65 -2.72 -17.55
C LEU A 308 -13.18 -2.99 -16.14
N ILE A 309 -13.87 -2.01 -15.56
CA ILE A 309 -14.45 -2.15 -14.22
C ILE A 309 -15.91 -2.64 -14.29
N GLY A 310 -16.25 -3.61 -13.44
CA GLY A 310 -17.63 -3.83 -12.98
C GLY A 310 -18.66 -4.40 -13.96
N ARG A 311 -18.43 -4.43 -15.28
CA ARG A 311 -19.38 -5.04 -16.21
C ARG A 311 -19.19 -6.55 -16.28
N LYS A 312 -20.03 -7.31 -15.55
CA LYS A 312 -20.41 -8.65 -16.03
C LYS A 312 -20.91 -8.44 -17.45
N SER A 313 -20.30 -9.10 -18.43
CA SER A 313 -20.94 -9.33 -19.72
C SER A 313 -22.32 -9.90 -19.41
N ARG A 314 -23.37 -9.11 -19.67
CA ARG A 314 -24.71 -9.66 -19.76
C ARG A 314 -24.80 -10.55 -20.99
#